data_AF-A0A960VMH3-F1
#
_entry.id   AF-A0A960VMH3-F1
#
_cell.length_a   1.000
_cell.length_b   1.000
_cell.length_c   1.000
_cell.angle_alpha   90.00
_cell.angle_beta   90.00
_cell.angle_gamma   90.00
#
_symmetry.space_group_name_H-M   'P 1'
#
loop_
_entity.id
_entity.type
_entity.pdbx_description
1 polymer ?
#
loop_
_entity_poly.entity_id
_entity_poly.type
_entity_poly.pdbx_seq_one_letter_code
_entity_poly.pdbx_strand_id
1 'polypeptide(L)'
;MKGIAPHHAAIRLPRIRPQHLGPPACALALVVLLMLGAGCRDEAPVAPPGGDEPPEINFAFLPTAQGQRITTRDTLRFLVTTDAPAGCTCAWRLGDDPVSATEAYTFVPSAPGIDTLRVAAAVDRATSTYYWVIETVEFDVPLPPVVPLITAREGTAPGEAIVTWQQVVDAEVRVVGYAFAASPDGPLTEENWEQNEQGRVPFVPETPFYVEILDGEAGLVPGQMAWFYVRSYDVYGRLSRLGNSARTRVPGEWWLSGSLVDGAGAPVAGQEVRVDGDRLGVLSAADGTFRLGPLLDLDPTGAIRVVGSDIPDEGWCGFTSGALDTMSGNDVRIVMLPRRDLADGCDFYEGEWLPFFRHMTNTRIVATDPAASLLWSWPEYPVDVWVPEGSGFSGLDFAAAMRAAMATWNLHLGEEYLREAADEASADVICEYVDDLPGAFGKVTLTAPAGYNLSEIIPQRMLLRLDRGITGQDVLDIVTLHELGHVLGLANHVACGNGGYLMTLGLAVANLDLPVPIHIDELDAVRALRQLPQGTNMALYRVGP
;
A
#
# COMPACT_ATOMS: atom_id res chain seq x y z
N MET A 1 -32.94 -7.35 -26.47
CA MET A 1 -33.30 -5.97 -26.11
C MET A 1 -32.23 -5.44 -25.17
N LYS A 2 -31.64 -4.27 -25.49
CA LYS A 2 -30.87 -3.31 -24.66
C LYS A 2 -29.84 -3.92 -23.68
N GLY A 3 -28.51 -3.82 -23.84
CA GLY A 3 -27.71 -2.74 -24.41
C GLY A 3 -27.41 -1.66 -23.35
N ILE A 4 -26.37 -1.85 -22.53
CA ILE A 4 -25.82 -0.82 -21.63
C ILE A 4 -24.29 -0.85 -21.76
N ALA A 5 -23.74 0.27 -22.18
CA ALA A 5 -22.32 0.54 -22.41
C ALA A 5 -21.65 1.14 -21.16
N PRO A 6 -20.32 1.04 -21.01
CA PRO A 6 -19.60 1.71 -19.94
C PRO A 6 -19.29 3.18 -20.29
N HIS A 7 -19.52 4.07 -19.32
CA HIS A 7 -19.16 5.48 -19.38
C HIS A 7 -17.64 5.66 -19.18
N HIS A 8 -16.93 6.04 -20.25
CA HIS A 8 -15.59 6.60 -20.17
C HIS A 8 -15.67 8.12 -19.96
N ALA A 9 -15.16 8.61 -18.83
CA ALA A 9 -14.93 10.04 -18.60
C ALA A 9 -13.59 10.45 -19.23
N ALA A 10 -13.66 11.21 -20.33
CA ALA A 10 -12.51 11.79 -21.01
C ALA A 10 -12.14 13.15 -20.39
N ILE A 11 -10.93 13.26 -19.84
CA ILE A 11 -10.34 14.53 -19.41
C ILE A 11 -9.88 15.30 -20.65
N ARG A 12 -10.40 16.52 -20.84
CA ARG A 12 -10.06 17.44 -21.93
C ARG A 12 -8.75 18.17 -21.63
N LEU A 13 -7.73 17.98 -22.46
CA LEU A 13 -6.58 18.88 -22.55
C LEU A 13 -6.91 20.11 -23.41
N PRO A 14 -6.36 21.30 -23.09
CA PRO A 14 -6.58 22.50 -23.88
C PRO A 14 -5.88 22.45 -25.24
N ARG A 15 -6.64 22.76 -26.29
CA ARG A 15 -6.18 22.95 -27.67
C ARG A 15 -5.31 24.22 -27.75
N ILE A 16 -4.03 24.06 -28.03
CA ILE A 16 -3.19 25.15 -28.56
C ILE A 16 -3.26 25.07 -30.09
N ARG A 17 -3.74 26.15 -30.72
CA ARG A 17 -3.85 26.30 -32.17
C ARG A 17 -2.49 26.53 -32.83
N PRO A 18 -2.31 26.09 -34.08
CA PRO A 18 -1.12 26.38 -34.87
C PRO A 18 -1.18 27.81 -35.42
N GLN A 19 -0.06 28.51 -35.43
CA GLN A 19 0.12 29.73 -36.22
C GLN A 19 1.07 29.42 -37.39
N HIS A 20 0.50 29.50 -38.60
CA HIS A 20 1.19 29.55 -39.89
C HIS A 20 1.45 31.01 -40.29
N LEU A 21 2.30 31.17 -41.33
CA LEU A 21 2.73 32.37 -42.06
C LEU A 21 3.98 33.01 -41.43
N GLY A 22 5.12 33.20 -42.08
CA GLY A 22 5.55 33.19 -43.48
C GLY A 22 6.90 33.97 -43.53
N PRO A 23 7.67 33.92 -44.63
CA PRO A 23 9.10 34.25 -44.68
C PRO A 23 9.38 35.77 -44.73
N PRO A 24 10.66 36.19 -44.65
CA PRO A 24 11.32 36.55 -45.90
C PRO A 24 12.80 36.16 -46.00
N ALA A 25 13.24 36.04 -47.26
CA ALA A 25 14.61 36.05 -47.70
C ALA A 25 15.26 37.44 -47.55
N CYS A 26 16.56 37.45 -47.22
CA CYS A 26 17.59 38.46 -47.53
C CYS A 26 18.92 37.68 -47.51
N ALA A 27 19.62 37.38 -48.61
CA ALA A 27 20.29 38.23 -49.59
C ALA A 27 21.41 39.12 -49.00
N LEU A 28 22.58 39.03 -49.66
CA LEU A 28 23.83 39.82 -49.55
C LEU A 28 24.80 39.46 -48.40
N ALA A 29 26.12 39.42 -48.57
CA ALA A 29 26.95 39.85 -49.69
C ALA A 29 28.27 39.05 -49.79
N LEU A 30 28.58 38.71 -51.03
CA LEU A 30 29.89 38.38 -51.59
C LEU A 30 30.83 39.59 -51.45
N VAL A 31 32.03 39.42 -50.88
CA VAL A 31 33.15 40.35 -51.11
C VAL A 31 34.38 39.55 -51.54
N VAL A 32 34.71 39.77 -52.81
CA VAL A 32 35.95 39.42 -53.50
C VAL A 32 37.08 40.29 -52.95
N LEU A 33 38.25 39.72 -52.68
CA LEU A 33 39.51 40.45 -52.84
C LEU A 33 40.62 39.49 -53.34
N LEU A 34 40.77 39.47 -54.66
CA LEU A 34 41.98 39.09 -55.37
C LEU A 34 43.00 40.22 -55.21
N MET A 35 44.23 39.90 -54.80
CA MET A 35 45.40 40.74 -55.01
C MET A 35 46.43 39.92 -55.79
N LEU A 36 46.55 40.27 -57.07
CA LEU A 36 47.62 39.94 -57.99
C LEU A 36 48.82 40.87 -57.71
N GLY A 37 50.02 40.31 -57.66
CA GLY A 37 51.28 40.96 -58.03
C GLY A 37 52.18 39.85 -58.59
N ALA A 38 52.39 39.73 -59.91
CA ALA A 38 53.35 40.50 -60.71
C ALA A 38 54.66 40.68 -59.92
N GLY A 39 55.76 39.98 -60.22
CA GLY A 39 56.30 39.71 -61.54
C GLY A 39 57.54 40.59 -61.73
N CYS A 40 58.64 40.26 -61.05
CA CYS A 40 59.98 40.73 -61.39
C CYS A 40 60.76 39.52 -61.89
N ARG A 41 60.93 39.46 -63.20
CA ARG A 41 61.71 38.46 -63.92
C ARG A 41 62.98 39.19 -64.35
N ASP A 42 63.98 39.20 -63.48
CA ASP A 42 65.30 39.77 -63.78
C ASP A 42 66.19 38.72 -64.44
N GLU A 43 66.95 39.22 -65.40
CA GLU A 43 67.77 38.54 -66.39
C GLU A 43 68.85 37.66 -65.75
N ALA A 44 69.04 36.47 -66.34
CA ALA A 44 70.12 35.56 -65.99
C ALA A 44 71.49 36.14 -66.42
N PRO A 45 72.46 36.29 -65.51
CA PRO A 45 73.86 36.39 -65.89
C PRO A 45 74.42 34.97 -66.02
N VAL A 46 74.87 34.63 -67.22
CA VAL A 46 75.72 33.46 -67.48
C VAL A 46 77.07 33.69 -66.78
N ALA A 47 77.43 32.80 -65.85
CA ALA A 47 78.77 32.68 -65.28
C ALA A 47 79.01 31.22 -64.83
N PRO A 48 80.26 30.81 -64.56
CA PRO A 48 81.02 29.81 -65.30
C PRO A 48 80.95 28.39 -64.68
N PRO A 49 81.47 27.35 -65.35
CA PRO A 49 81.37 25.98 -64.87
C PRO A 49 82.41 25.68 -63.78
N GLY A 50 82.01 24.88 -62.80
CA GLY A 50 82.92 23.98 -62.09
C GLY A 50 83.26 24.35 -60.64
N GLY A 51 82.33 24.05 -59.74
CA GLY A 51 82.60 23.72 -58.35
C GLY A 51 81.47 22.81 -57.88
N ASP A 52 81.78 21.62 -57.37
CA ASP A 52 80.78 20.70 -56.83
C ASP A 52 79.98 21.41 -55.73
N GLU A 53 78.77 21.89 -56.06
CA GLU A 53 77.83 22.39 -55.07
C GLU A 53 77.41 21.19 -54.20
N PRO A 54 77.51 21.30 -52.86
CA PRO A 54 77.06 20.24 -51.98
C PRO A 54 75.57 19.96 -52.24
N PRO A 55 75.12 18.69 -52.14
CA PRO A 55 73.74 18.33 -52.38
C PRO A 55 72.80 19.19 -51.51
N GLU A 56 71.77 19.77 -52.13
CA GLU A 56 70.74 20.53 -51.42
C GLU A 56 69.97 19.58 -50.49
N ILE A 57 70.08 19.81 -49.19
CA ILE A 57 69.40 19.00 -48.17
C ILE A 57 67.96 19.50 -48.04
N ASN A 58 66.99 18.62 -48.29
CA ASN A 58 65.58 18.93 -48.16
C ASN A 58 65.06 18.53 -46.78
N PHE A 59 64.27 19.41 -46.16
CA PHE A 59 63.54 19.15 -44.92
C PHE A 59 62.05 19.02 -45.22
N ALA A 60 61.42 17.97 -44.69
CA ALA A 60 59.97 17.82 -44.68
C ALA A 60 59.46 17.83 -43.23
N PHE A 61 58.37 18.58 -43.03
CA PHE A 61 57.75 18.81 -41.72
C PHE A 61 56.35 18.21 -41.74
N LEU A 62 56.08 17.32 -40.79
CA LEU A 62 54.79 16.67 -40.63
C LEU A 62 54.17 17.02 -39.27
N PRO A 63 52.88 17.39 -39.22
CA PRO A 63 51.98 17.63 -40.36
C PRO A 63 52.43 18.81 -41.25
N THR A 64 52.10 18.80 -42.53
CA THR A 64 52.49 19.86 -43.47
C THR A 64 51.67 21.15 -43.34
N ALA A 65 50.52 21.11 -42.67
CA ALA A 65 49.70 22.28 -42.43
C ALA A 65 50.15 23.00 -41.16
N GLN A 66 50.35 24.32 -41.22
CA GLN A 66 50.76 25.11 -40.06
C GLN A 66 49.65 25.22 -39.00
N GLY A 67 48.37 25.22 -39.39
CA GLY A 67 47.25 25.22 -38.44
C GLY A 67 46.82 23.81 -38.08
N GLN A 68 46.80 23.50 -36.78
CA GLN A 68 46.29 22.26 -36.22
C GLN A 68 45.18 22.59 -35.22
N ARG A 69 44.06 21.88 -35.28
CA ARG A 69 42.99 22.01 -34.30
C ARG A 69 42.74 20.65 -33.65
N ILE A 70 42.91 20.57 -32.34
CA ILE A 70 42.78 19.34 -31.56
C ILE A 70 41.99 19.60 -30.27
N THR A 71 41.59 18.55 -29.57
CA THR A 71 40.94 18.67 -28.26
C THR A 71 41.93 18.43 -27.12
N THR A 72 41.57 18.80 -25.88
CA THR A 72 42.39 18.55 -24.68
C THR A 72 42.68 17.07 -24.39
N ARG A 73 42.06 16.12 -25.11
CA ARG A 73 42.32 14.67 -24.98
C ARG A 73 43.11 14.07 -26.13
N ASP A 74 43.26 14.80 -27.23
CA ASP A 74 44.01 14.33 -28.38
C ASP A 74 45.51 14.45 -28.10
N THR A 75 46.30 13.62 -28.79
CA THR A 75 47.75 13.80 -28.84
C THR A 75 48.15 13.96 -30.31
N LEU A 76 49.05 14.90 -30.59
CA LEU A 76 49.47 15.17 -31.95
C LEU A 76 50.97 15.00 -32.06
N ARG A 77 51.41 14.15 -33.00
CA ARG A 77 52.82 13.88 -33.24
C ARG A 77 53.32 14.72 -34.40
N PHE A 78 54.40 15.44 -34.15
CA PHE A 78 55.16 16.23 -35.11
C PHE A 78 56.47 15.51 -35.45
N LEU A 79 56.89 15.62 -36.70
CA LEU A 79 58.08 14.94 -37.21
C LEU A 79 58.81 15.83 -38.21
N VAL A 80 60.13 15.88 -38.10
CA VAL A 80 61.02 16.40 -39.14
C VAL A 80 61.70 15.21 -39.80
N THR A 81 61.69 15.17 -41.12
CA THR A 81 62.45 14.21 -41.92
C THR A 81 63.34 14.93 -42.91
N THR A 82 64.49 14.34 -43.23
CA THR A 82 65.44 14.86 -44.22
C THR A 82 65.86 13.76 -45.19
N ASP A 83 66.27 14.15 -46.40
CA ASP A 83 66.92 13.25 -47.37
C ASP A 83 68.41 13.02 -47.07
N ALA A 84 68.98 13.67 -46.06
CA ALA A 84 70.36 13.48 -45.66
C ALA A 84 70.61 12.13 -44.94
N PRO A 85 71.71 11.41 -45.23
CA PRO A 85 71.98 10.10 -44.63
C PRO A 85 72.24 10.12 -43.12
N ALA A 86 72.70 11.26 -42.59
CA ALA A 86 73.16 11.39 -41.20
C ALA A 86 72.03 11.70 -40.19
N GLY A 87 70.78 11.80 -40.63
CA GLY A 87 69.66 12.32 -39.82
C GLY A 87 69.79 13.82 -39.56
N CYS A 88 68.81 14.41 -38.87
CA CYS A 88 68.80 15.83 -38.54
C CYS A 88 68.81 16.08 -37.03
N THR A 89 69.49 17.15 -36.63
CA THR A 89 69.37 17.69 -35.27
C THR A 89 68.18 18.64 -35.24
N CYS A 90 67.30 18.47 -34.25
CA CYS A 90 66.12 19.32 -34.09
C CYS A 90 66.18 20.06 -32.76
N ALA A 91 65.63 21.27 -32.73
CA ALA A 91 65.39 22.02 -31.49
C ALA A 91 63.94 22.50 -31.49
N TRP A 92 63.08 21.79 -30.74
CA TRP A 92 61.66 22.10 -30.60
C TRP A 92 61.43 23.10 -29.48
N ARG A 93 60.56 24.08 -29.73
CA ARG A 93 60.09 25.05 -28.75
C ARG A 93 58.57 25.15 -28.77
N LEU A 94 57.94 25.14 -27.60
CA LEU A 94 56.53 25.44 -27.43
C LEU A 94 56.42 26.84 -26.81
N GLY A 95 55.89 27.80 -27.55
CA GLY A 95 56.12 29.21 -27.26
C GLY A 95 57.62 29.50 -27.32
N ASP A 96 58.17 30.01 -26.21
CA ASP A 96 59.60 30.27 -26.07
C ASP A 96 60.38 29.13 -25.39
N ASP A 97 59.68 28.16 -24.79
CA ASP A 97 60.27 27.11 -23.96
C ASP A 97 60.79 25.93 -24.79
N PRO A 98 62.02 25.43 -24.56
CA PRO A 98 62.54 24.25 -25.25
C PRO A 98 61.86 22.96 -24.74
N VAL A 99 61.31 22.16 -25.66
CA VAL A 99 60.52 20.96 -25.30
C VAL A 99 61.08 19.63 -25.79
N SER A 100 61.94 19.62 -26.83
CA SER A 100 62.60 18.41 -27.32
C SER A 100 63.80 18.72 -28.22
N ALA A 101 64.72 17.77 -28.34
CA ALA A 101 65.85 17.81 -29.28
C ALA A 101 65.86 16.65 -30.31
N THR A 102 64.82 15.81 -30.32
CA THR A 102 64.70 14.66 -31.23
C THR A 102 63.99 15.01 -32.52
N GLU A 103 64.07 14.18 -33.56
CA GLU A 103 63.39 14.43 -34.85
C GLU A 103 61.85 14.42 -34.75
N ALA A 104 61.30 13.82 -33.70
CA ALA A 104 59.87 13.82 -33.42
C ALA A 104 59.54 14.49 -32.08
N TYR A 105 58.36 15.10 -32.00
CA TYR A 105 57.79 15.65 -30.77
C TYR A 105 56.30 15.29 -30.68
N THR A 106 55.85 14.82 -29.53
CA THR A 106 54.41 14.57 -29.28
C THR A 106 53.88 15.69 -28.41
N PHE A 107 52.96 16.47 -28.96
CA PHE A 107 52.22 17.48 -28.22
C PHE A 107 51.09 16.82 -27.43
N VAL A 108 51.04 17.13 -26.13
CA VAL A 108 49.96 16.73 -25.22
C VAL A 108 49.40 18.02 -24.61
N PRO A 109 48.18 18.42 -24.96
CA PRO A 109 47.57 19.64 -24.44
C PRO A 109 47.32 19.55 -22.94
N SER A 110 47.58 20.64 -22.21
CA SER A 110 47.32 20.74 -20.77
C SER A 110 46.06 21.55 -20.44
N ALA A 111 45.65 22.46 -21.32
CA ALA A 111 44.45 23.29 -21.20
C ALA A 111 43.97 23.74 -22.60
N PRO A 112 42.71 24.18 -22.73
CA PRO A 112 42.24 24.85 -23.94
C PRO A 112 43.02 26.16 -24.19
N GLY A 113 43.36 26.44 -25.44
CA GLY A 113 44.15 27.61 -25.80
C GLY A 113 44.79 27.49 -27.17
N ILE A 114 45.61 28.48 -27.52
CA ILE A 114 46.42 28.45 -28.74
C ILE A 114 47.88 28.34 -28.33
N ASP A 115 48.53 27.26 -28.78
CA ASP A 115 49.96 27.05 -28.62
C ASP A 115 50.68 27.27 -29.95
N THR A 116 51.94 27.70 -29.89
CA THR A 116 52.81 27.80 -31.06
C THR A 116 53.99 26.86 -30.90
N LEU A 117 54.08 25.85 -31.76
CA LEU A 117 55.20 24.91 -31.78
C LEU A 117 56.15 25.30 -32.89
N ARG A 118 57.43 25.52 -32.57
CA ARG A 118 58.48 25.84 -33.54
C ARG A 118 59.56 24.77 -33.50
N VAL A 119 60.09 24.40 -34.66
CA VAL A 119 61.28 23.54 -34.77
C VAL A 119 62.33 24.22 -35.63
N ALA A 120 63.57 24.21 -35.15
CA ALA A 120 64.74 24.49 -35.96
C ALA A 120 65.47 23.17 -36.22
N ALA A 121 65.56 22.77 -37.48
CA ALA A 121 66.24 21.56 -37.91
C ALA A 121 67.56 21.91 -38.61
N ALA A 122 68.61 21.15 -38.33
CA ALA A 122 69.92 21.35 -38.92
C ALA A 122 70.60 20.03 -39.29
N VAL A 123 71.22 20.02 -40.47
CA VAL A 123 72.10 18.97 -40.98
C VAL A 123 73.31 19.65 -41.59
N ASP A 124 74.51 19.37 -41.09
CA ASP A 124 75.75 20.05 -41.47
C ASP A 124 75.63 21.59 -41.42
N ARG A 125 75.61 22.25 -42.58
CA ARG A 125 75.44 23.71 -42.72
C ARG A 125 74.03 24.12 -43.15
N ALA A 126 73.17 23.18 -43.52
CA ALA A 126 71.80 23.45 -43.90
C ALA A 126 70.93 23.58 -42.65
N THR A 127 70.15 24.65 -42.56
CA THR A 127 69.20 24.86 -41.47
C THR A 127 67.83 25.24 -42.05
N SER A 128 66.78 24.75 -41.43
CA SER A 128 65.41 25.11 -41.77
C SER A 128 64.59 25.29 -40.50
N THR A 129 63.63 26.21 -40.55
CA THR A 129 62.73 26.47 -39.43
C THR A 129 61.30 26.29 -39.90
N TYR A 130 60.49 25.62 -39.09
CA TYR A 130 59.06 25.49 -39.31
C TYR A 130 58.29 25.79 -38.03
N TYR A 131 57.04 26.24 -38.17
CA TYR A 131 56.17 26.46 -37.03
C TYR A 131 54.74 25.99 -37.32
N TRP A 132 54.08 25.55 -36.25
CA TRP A 132 52.68 25.19 -36.18
C TRP A 132 51.98 26.07 -35.16
N VAL A 133 50.73 26.42 -35.44
CA VAL A 133 49.76 26.99 -34.52
C VAL A 133 48.78 25.88 -34.17
N ILE A 134 48.71 25.51 -32.90
CA ILE A 134 47.87 24.42 -32.39
C ILE A 134 46.75 25.06 -31.57
N GLU A 135 45.54 25.06 -32.11
CA GLU A 135 44.34 25.42 -31.38
C GLU A 135 43.83 24.18 -30.62
N THR A 136 44.03 24.18 -29.31
CA THR A 136 43.44 23.21 -28.41
C THR A 136 42.08 23.73 -27.97
N VAL A 137 41.00 23.08 -28.38
CA VAL A 137 39.66 23.38 -27.90
C VAL A 137 39.30 22.51 -26.70
N GLU A 138 38.43 23.02 -25.84
CA GLU A 138 37.87 22.23 -24.75
C GLU A 138 37.12 21.02 -25.33
N PHE A 139 37.40 19.84 -24.78
CA PHE A 139 36.64 18.64 -25.10
C PHE A 139 35.26 18.72 -24.44
N ASP A 140 34.37 19.52 -25.05
CA ASP A 140 32.98 19.62 -24.64
C ASP A 140 32.20 18.48 -25.27
N VAL A 141 32.28 17.31 -24.63
CA VAL A 141 31.40 16.21 -24.98
C VAL A 141 30.17 16.28 -24.09
N PRO A 142 28.96 16.30 -24.65
CA PRO A 142 27.75 16.33 -23.86
C PRO A 142 27.73 15.17 -22.88
N LEU A 143 27.10 15.41 -21.73
CA LEU A 143 26.82 14.35 -20.77
C LEU A 143 25.88 13.33 -21.44
N PRO A 144 25.94 12.05 -21.03
CA PRO A 144 24.95 11.08 -21.44
C PRO A 144 23.52 11.59 -21.21
N PRO A 145 22.55 11.22 -22.07
CA PRO A 145 21.16 11.62 -21.87
C PRO A 145 20.59 11.08 -20.55
N VAL A 146 19.67 11.83 -19.97
CA VAL A 146 18.88 11.42 -18.81
C VAL A 146 18.04 10.20 -19.17
N VAL A 147 17.89 9.26 -18.24
CA VAL A 147 17.01 8.09 -18.41
C VAL A 147 15.55 8.56 -18.56
N PRO A 148 14.87 8.25 -19.67
CA PRO A 148 13.61 8.91 -20.04
C PRO A 148 12.44 8.53 -19.14
N LEU A 149 12.44 7.31 -18.60
CA LEU A 149 11.37 6.80 -17.72
C LEU A 149 11.96 5.89 -16.66
N ILE A 150 11.54 6.13 -15.42
CA ILE A 150 11.81 5.27 -14.26
C ILE A 150 10.48 5.05 -13.55
N THR A 151 10.20 3.82 -13.17
CA THR A 151 9.06 3.46 -12.32
C THR A 151 9.55 2.59 -11.17
N ALA A 152 8.83 2.62 -10.05
CA ALA A 152 9.11 1.78 -8.90
C ALA A 152 7.78 1.21 -8.39
N ARG A 153 7.81 -0.01 -7.89
CA ARG A 153 6.69 -0.66 -7.23
C ARG A 153 7.20 -1.51 -6.06
N GLU A 154 6.28 -1.85 -5.18
CA GLU A 154 6.50 -2.79 -4.08
C GLU A 154 7.09 -4.12 -4.58
N GLY A 155 8.08 -4.63 -3.84
CA GLY A 155 8.67 -5.95 -4.06
C GLY A 155 7.82 -7.08 -3.49
N THR A 156 8.35 -8.30 -3.57
CA THR A 156 7.63 -9.51 -3.12
C THR A 156 7.96 -9.92 -1.70
N ALA A 157 9.00 -9.34 -1.10
CA ALA A 157 9.36 -9.54 0.29
C ALA A 157 9.45 -8.21 1.05
N PRO A 158 9.42 -8.25 2.40
CA PRO A 158 9.58 -7.04 3.21
C PRO A 158 10.93 -6.39 2.93
N GLY A 159 10.95 -5.08 2.83
CA GLY A 159 12.18 -4.36 2.49
C GLY A 159 12.51 -4.33 1.01
N GLU A 160 11.75 -5.00 0.13
CA GLU A 160 12.05 -5.05 -1.30
C GLU A 160 11.31 -3.99 -2.13
N ALA A 161 11.99 -3.43 -3.13
CA ALA A 161 11.37 -2.60 -4.17
C ALA A 161 11.85 -3.04 -5.56
N ILE A 162 10.93 -3.05 -6.52
CA ILE A 162 11.25 -3.33 -7.93
C ILE A 162 11.33 -2.01 -8.67
N VAL A 163 12.51 -1.67 -9.16
CA VAL A 163 12.76 -0.47 -9.97
C VAL A 163 12.89 -0.90 -11.42
N THR A 164 12.17 -0.23 -12.31
CA THR A 164 12.28 -0.46 -13.75
C THR A 164 12.54 0.84 -14.48
N TRP A 165 13.35 0.79 -15.54
CA TRP A 165 13.64 1.97 -16.33
C TRP A 165 13.79 1.66 -17.81
N GLN A 166 13.51 2.66 -18.63
CA GLN A 166 13.62 2.57 -20.08
C GLN A 166 15.05 2.85 -20.54
N GLN A 167 15.49 2.11 -21.55
CA GLN A 167 16.78 2.34 -22.21
C GLN A 167 16.89 3.76 -22.77
N VAL A 168 18.08 4.36 -22.67
CA VAL A 168 18.40 5.61 -23.38
C VAL A 168 18.66 5.28 -24.86
N VAL A 169 17.94 5.96 -25.74
CA VAL A 169 18.14 5.91 -27.20
C VAL A 169 18.75 7.23 -27.68
N ASP A 170 19.41 7.20 -28.83
CA ASP A 170 19.94 8.39 -29.53
C ASP A 170 20.94 9.24 -28.73
N ALA A 171 21.87 8.59 -28.01
CA ALA A 171 22.94 9.29 -27.32
C ALA A 171 24.09 9.67 -28.27
N GLU A 172 24.52 10.94 -28.23
CA GLU A 172 25.68 11.42 -29.00
C GLU A 172 26.98 10.71 -28.61
N VAL A 173 27.07 10.29 -27.35
CA VAL A 173 28.14 9.43 -26.82
C VAL A 173 27.58 8.07 -26.50
N ARG A 174 28.32 7.02 -26.83
CA ARG A 174 27.93 5.65 -26.51
C ARG A 174 27.75 5.47 -24.99
N VAL A 175 26.51 5.15 -24.60
CA VAL A 175 26.16 4.66 -23.26
C VAL A 175 26.67 3.22 -23.10
N VAL A 176 27.29 2.93 -21.96
CA VAL A 176 27.83 1.60 -21.64
C VAL A 176 27.15 0.95 -20.43
N GLY A 177 26.33 1.69 -19.69
CA GLY A 177 25.49 1.14 -18.62
C GLY A 177 24.65 2.17 -17.90
N TYR A 178 24.06 1.73 -16.79
CA TYR A 178 23.23 2.51 -15.89
C TYR A 178 23.72 2.37 -14.46
N ALA A 179 23.80 3.46 -13.72
CA ALA A 179 24.01 3.47 -12.28
C ALA A 179 22.67 3.78 -11.60
N PHE A 180 22.32 3.04 -10.56
CA PHE A 180 21.06 3.22 -9.84
C PHE A 180 21.32 3.50 -8.36
N ALA A 181 20.43 4.31 -7.78
CA ALA A 181 20.53 4.78 -6.41
C ALA A 181 19.15 4.78 -5.74
N ALA A 182 19.14 4.56 -4.44
CA ALA A 182 17.94 4.53 -3.61
C ALA A 182 18.15 5.31 -2.32
N SER A 183 17.11 6.00 -1.84
CA SER A 183 17.15 6.71 -0.55
C SER A 183 15.81 6.65 0.18
N PRO A 184 15.79 6.23 1.45
CA PRO A 184 14.60 6.32 2.31
C PRO A 184 14.38 7.75 2.86
N ASP A 185 15.43 8.59 2.88
CA ASP A 185 15.43 9.89 3.56
C ASP A 185 14.87 11.03 2.69
N GLY A 186 14.59 10.78 1.41
CA GLY A 186 13.97 11.73 0.50
C GLY A 186 14.55 11.71 -0.93
N PRO A 187 14.23 12.74 -1.74
CA PRO A 187 14.79 12.88 -3.08
C PRO A 187 16.31 12.92 -3.09
N LEU A 188 16.92 12.27 -4.08
CA LEU A 188 18.35 12.37 -4.33
C LEU A 188 18.70 13.68 -5.05
N THR A 189 19.90 14.17 -4.74
CA THR A 189 20.54 15.36 -5.28
C THR A 189 21.93 14.97 -5.81
N GLU A 190 22.56 15.83 -6.61
CA GLU A 190 23.92 15.54 -7.10
C GLU A 190 24.93 15.41 -5.94
N GLU A 191 24.68 16.11 -4.82
CA GLU A 191 25.55 16.12 -3.64
C GLU A 191 25.49 14.81 -2.82
N ASN A 192 24.33 14.15 -2.77
CA ASN A 192 24.15 12.92 -2.00
C ASN A 192 24.12 11.64 -2.85
N TRP A 193 24.30 11.75 -4.18
CA TRP A 193 24.26 10.60 -5.09
C TRP A 193 25.25 9.51 -4.69
N GLU A 194 26.53 9.84 -4.51
CA GLU A 194 27.59 8.85 -4.28
C GLU A 194 27.36 8.02 -3.00
N GLN A 195 26.70 8.58 -1.99
CA GLN A 195 26.38 7.88 -0.75
C GLN A 195 25.20 6.92 -0.87
N ASN A 196 24.40 7.07 -1.93
CA ASN A 196 23.16 6.32 -2.14
C ASN A 196 23.21 5.45 -3.41
N GLU A 197 24.32 5.44 -4.15
CA GLU A 197 24.54 4.57 -5.31
C GLU A 197 24.60 3.12 -4.86
N GLN A 198 23.70 2.29 -5.40
CA GLN A 198 23.53 0.90 -5.01
C GLN A 198 24.26 -0.06 -5.95
N GLY A 199 24.46 0.34 -7.22
CA GLY A 199 25.16 -0.49 -8.18
C GLY A 199 25.07 0.02 -9.61
N ARG A 200 25.61 -0.81 -10.52
CA ARG A 200 25.66 -0.52 -11.95
C ARG A 200 25.26 -1.74 -12.77
N VAL A 201 24.46 -1.50 -13.81
CA VAL A 201 24.01 -2.50 -14.77
C VAL A 201 24.60 -2.19 -16.15
N PRO A 202 25.25 -3.16 -16.82
CA PRO A 202 25.80 -2.94 -18.16
C PRO A 202 24.70 -2.73 -19.21
N PHE A 203 25.00 -1.92 -20.23
CA PHE A 203 24.09 -1.66 -21.34
C PHE A 203 24.00 -2.88 -22.27
N VAL A 204 22.78 -3.31 -22.55
CA VAL A 204 22.44 -4.38 -23.50
C VAL A 204 21.58 -3.79 -24.62
N PRO A 205 22.07 -3.74 -25.87
CA PRO A 205 21.37 -3.05 -26.97
C PRO A 205 19.95 -3.53 -27.25
N GLU A 206 19.67 -4.82 -27.06
CA GLU A 206 18.38 -5.45 -27.38
C GLU A 206 17.36 -5.38 -26.22
N THR A 207 17.70 -4.69 -25.13
CA THR A 207 16.90 -4.63 -23.92
C THR A 207 16.26 -3.24 -23.78
N PRO A 208 14.97 -3.08 -24.16
CA PRO A 208 14.29 -1.77 -24.12
C PRO A 208 13.98 -1.30 -22.68
N PHE A 209 13.92 -2.24 -21.74
CA PHE A 209 13.65 -1.97 -20.32
C PHE A 209 14.56 -2.80 -19.43
N TYR A 210 15.01 -2.19 -18.36
CA TYR A 210 15.84 -2.81 -17.33
C TYR A 210 15.03 -2.89 -16.04
N VAL A 211 15.37 -3.87 -15.21
CA VAL A 211 14.71 -4.16 -13.95
C VAL A 211 15.79 -4.46 -12.93
N GLU A 212 15.67 -3.87 -11.75
CA GLU A 212 16.44 -4.27 -10.57
C GLU A 212 15.53 -4.44 -9.36
N ILE A 213 15.89 -5.41 -8.52
CA ILE A 213 15.24 -5.67 -7.24
C ILE A 213 16.20 -5.17 -6.18
N LEU A 214 15.75 -4.20 -5.39
CA LEU A 214 16.50 -3.62 -4.28
C LEU A 214 15.89 -4.12 -2.98
N ASP A 215 16.72 -4.44 -2.00
CA ASP A 215 16.29 -4.98 -0.71
C ASP A 215 16.89 -4.17 0.46
N GLY A 216 16.92 -4.76 1.66
CA GLY A 216 17.49 -4.14 2.84
C GLY A 216 18.96 -3.76 2.72
N GLU A 217 19.75 -4.40 1.85
CA GLU A 217 21.16 -4.01 1.61
C GLU A 217 21.25 -2.62 0.96
N ALA A 218 20.20 -2.20 0.24
CA ALA A 218 20.10 -0.87 -0.35
C ALA A 218 19.68 0.22 0.65
N GLY A 219 19.65 -0.09 1.96
CA GLY A 219 19.22 0.82 3.01
C GLY A 219 17.70 1.05 3.03
N LEU A 220 16.93 0.20 2.34
CA LEU A 220 15.48 0.27 2.33
C LEU A 220 14.92 -0.17 3.68
N VAL A 221 14.00 0.63 4.23
CA VAL A 221 13.35 0.35 5.51
C VAL A 221 11.91 -0.10 5.26
N PRO A 222 11.52 -1.31 5.71
CA PRO A 222 10.15 -1.81 5.58
C PRO A 222 9.10 -0.81 6.09
N GLY A 223 8.04 -0.60 5.32
CA GLY A 223 6.93 0.31 5.62
C GLY A 223 7.19 1.79 5.32
N GLN A 224 8.42 2.18 4.97
CA GLN A 224 8.78 3.56 4.64
C GLN A 224 8.66 3.86 3.15
N MET A 225 8.52 5.15 2.79
CA MET A 225 8.58 5.60 1.41
C MET A 225 10.04 5.74 0.98
N ALA A 226 10.41 5.18 -0.17
CA ALA A 226 11.76 5.30 -0.73
C ALA A 226 11.74 5.93 -2.13
N TRP A 227 12.84 6.62 -2.47
CA TRP A 227 13.04 7.32 -3.73
C TRP A 227 14.14 6.63 -4.54
N PHE A 228 13.90 6.46 -5.84
CA PHE A 228 14.75 5.69 -6.75
C PHE A 228 15.11 6.52 -7.96
N TYR A 229 16.40 6.48 -8.32
CA TYR A 229 16.95 7.21 -9.46
C TYR A 229 17.87 6.31 -10.25
N VAL A 230 17.94 6.57 -11.57
CA VAL A 230 18.82 5.87 -12.49
C VAL A 230 19.49 6.90 -13.40
N ARG A 231 20.81 6.81 -13.53
CA ARG A 231 21.64 7.64 -14.40
C ARG A 231 22.31 6.76 -15.44
N SER A 232 22.35 7.18 -16.69
CA SER A 232 23.16 6.48 -17.70
C SER A 232 24.62 6.90 -17.56
N TYR A 233 25.57 6.03 -17.93
CA TYR A 233 26.99 6.40 -18.02
C TYR A 233 27.62 6.01 -19.34
N ASP A 234 28.54 6.85 -19.82
CA ASP A 234 29.22 6.68 -21.11
C ASP A 234 30.54 5.90 -21.01
N VAL A 235 31.17 5.69 -22.17
CA VAL A 235 32.51 5.10 -22.33
C VAL A 235 33.61 5.82 -21.53
N TYR A 236 33.39 7.05 -21.07
CA TYR A 236 34.33 7.81 -20.25
C TYR A 236 33.98 7.76 -18.75
N GLY A 237 32.98 6.97 -18.36
CA GLY A 237 32.52 6.84 -16.98
C GLY A 237 31.73 8.04 -16.46
N ARG A 238 31.35 8.99 -17.32
CA ARG A 238 30.58 10.18 -16.91
C ARG A 238 29.12 9.81 -16.79
N LEU A 239 28.46 10.30 -15.74
CA LEU A 239 27.04 10.08 -15.51
C LEU A 239 26.19 11.16 -16.19
N SER A 240 25.00 10.80 -16.66
CA SER A 240 23.96 11.76 -17.05
C SER A 240 23.62 12.69 -15.89
N ARG A 241 22.98 13.85 -16.12
CA ARG A 241 22.39 14.62 -15.00
C ARG A 241 21.34 13.78 -14.26
N LEU A 242 21.10 14.11 -12.99
CA LEU A 242 19.89 13.64 -12.30
C LEU A 242 18.63 14.12 -13.02
N GLY A 243 17.67 13.22 -13.15
CA GLY A 243 16.45 13.46 -13.93
C GLY A 243 15.21 12.99 -13.21
N ASN A 244 14.43 12.16 -13.91
CA ASN A 244 13.22 11.58 -13.34
C ASN A 244 13.54 10.72 -12.11
N SER A 245 12.57 10.65 -11.21
CA SER A 245 12.62 9.81 -10.01
C SER A 245 11.37 8.97 -9.95
N ALA A 246 11.49 7.76 -9.42
CA ALA A 246 10.34 6.99 -8.97
C ALA A 246 10.31 6.94 -7.45
N ARG A 247 9.14 6.72 -6.88
CA ARG A 247 8.98 6.44 -5.45
C ARG A 247 7.94 5.37 -5.25
N THR A 248 8.15 4.52 -4.26
CA THR A 248 7.18 3.53 -3.80
C THR A 248 7.32 3.38 -2.29
N ARG A 249 6.24 2.94 -1.64
CA ARG A 249 6.37 2.40 -0.30
C ARG A 249 7.13 1.09 -0.39
N VAL A 250 8.08 0.89 0.52
CA VAL A 250 8.79 -0.37 0.69
C VAL A 250 7.88 -1.27 1.53
N PRO A 251 7.59 -2.51 1.12
CA PRO A 251 6.72 -3.42 1.86
C PRO A 251 7.17 -3.59 3.30
N GLY A 252 6.24 -3.36 4.23
CA GLY A 252 6.40 -3.64 5.65
C GLY A 252 6.03 -5.08 5.99
N GLU A 253 6.60 -5.61 7.09
CA GLU A 253 5.96 -6.71 7.80
C GLU A 253 4.98 -6.13 8.81
N TRP A 254 3.77 -6.65 8.80
CA TRP A 254 2.83 -6.41 9.88
C TRP A 254 2.29 -7.73 10.40
N TRP A 255 1.94 -7.72 11.68
CA TRP A 255 1.42 -8.87 12.40
C TRP A 255 0.05 -8.50 12.90
N LEU A 256 -0.92 -9.39 12.65
CA LEU A 256 -2.24 -9.29 13.22
C LEU A 256 -2.29 -10.14 14.48
N SER A 257 -2.67 -9.53 15.60
CA SER A 257 -2.91 -10.23 16.86
C SER A 257 -4.37 -10.11 17.25
N GLY A 258 -4.88 -11.13 17.94
CA GLY A 258 -6.25 -11.13 18.41
C GLY A 258 -6.55 -12.30 19.33
N SER A 259 -7.81 -12.42 19.71
CA SER A 259 -8.33 -13.52 20.51
C SER A 259 -9.69 -13.99 20.02
N LEU A 260 -9.90 -15.30 20.14
CA LEU A 260 -11.17 -15.97 19.91
C LEU A 260 -11.76 -16.34 21.27
N VAL A 261 -13.01 -15.93 21.51
CA VAL A 261 -13.76 -16.27 22.73
C VAL A 261 -15.14 -16.80 22.36
N ASP A 262 -15.78 -17.58 23.21
CA ASP A 262 -17.13 -18.08 22.99
C ASP A 262 -18.21 -17.12 23.52
N GLY A 263 -19.48 -17.54 23.42
CA GLY A 263 -20.61 -16.79 23.96
C GLY A 263 -20.63 -16.66 25.49
N ALA A 264 -19.82 -17.41 26.23
CA ALA A 264 -19.61 -17.23 27.67
C ALA A 264 -18.35 -16.40 27.99
N GLY A 265 -17.59 -15.98 26.97
CA GLY A 265 -16.33 -15.27 27.10
C GLY A 265 -15.13 -16.18 27.40
N ALA A 266 -15.29 -17.50 27.35
CA ALA A 266 -14.20 -18.45 27.51
C ALA A 266 -13.33 -18.52 26.24
N PRO A 267 -12.02 -18.76 26.35
CA PRO A 267 -11.13 -18.80 25.21
C PRO A 267 -11.40 -19.99 24.27
N VAL A 268 -11.33 -19.75 22.97
CA VAL A 268 -11.54 -20.78 21.93
C VAL A 268 -10.21 -21.17 21.31
N ALA A 269 -9.73 -22.37 21.65
CA ALA A 269 -8.46 -22.92 21.21
C ALA A 269 -8.58 -23.81 19.95
N GLY A 270 -7.48 -23.92 19.19
CA GLY A 270 -7.35 -24.85 18.06
C GLY A 270 -8.13 -24.44 16.81
N GLN A 271 -8.66 -23.22 16.77
CA GLN A 271 -9.49 -22.73 15.69
C GLN A 271 -8.63 -22.01 14.65
N GLU A 272 -8.74 -22.39 13.37
CA GLU A 272 -7.96 -21.79 12.28
C GLU A 272 -8.43 -20.37 11.97
N VAL A 273 -7.50 -19.43 12.00
CA VAL A 273 -7.62 -18.03 11.59
C VAL A 273 -6.70 -17.79 10.41
N ARG A 274 -7.23 -17.21 9.33
CA ARG A 274 -6.49 -16.87 8.11
C ARG A 274 -6.89 -15.49 7.56
N VAL A 275 -6.11 -14.95 6.64
CA VAL A 275 -6.50 -13.75 5.87
C VAL A 275 -6.99 -14.18 4.51
N ASP A 276 -8.13 -13.64 4.06
CA ASP A 276 -8.74 -14.00 2.78
C ASP A 276 -7.80 -13.68 1.61
N GLY A 277 -7.71 -14.60 0.64
CA GLY A 277 -6.76 -14.52 -0.48
C GLY A 277 -5.33 -14.97 -0.15
N ASP A 278 -4.96 -15.13 1.11
CA ASP A 278 -3.65 -15.63 1.53
C ASP A 278 -3.70 -17.12 1.93
N ARG A 279 -2.57 -17.82 1.79
CA ARG A 279 -2.39 -19.19 2.28
C ARG A 279 -1.96 -19.24 3.74
N LEU A 280 -1.69 -18.09 4.36
CA LEU A 280 -1.29 -17.99 5.76
C LEU A 280 -2.49 -18.19 6.69
N GLY A 281 -2.46 -19.30 7.42
CA GLY A 281 -3.39 -19.62 8.50
C GLY A 281 -2.63 -20.00 9.78
N VAL A 282 -3.22 -19.70 10.94
CA VAL A 282 -2.70 -20.04 12.26
C VAL A 282 -3.83 -20.61 13.11
N LEU A 283 -3.52 -21.57 13.99
CA LEU A 283 -4.49 -22.04 14.99
C LEU A 283 -4.44 -21.14 16.22
N SER A 284 -5.60 -20.81 16.78
CA SER A 284 -5.66 -20.15 18.08
C SER A 284 -5.03 -21.01 19.18
N ALA A 285 -4.31 -20.37 20.09
CA ALA A 285 -3.67 -20.99 21.23
C ALA A 285 -4.69 -21.40 22.32
N ALA A 286 -4.21 -22.06 23.37
CA ALA A 286 -5.03 -22.55 24.48
C ALA A 286 -5.78 -21.44 25.23
N ASP A 287 -5.25 -20.22 25.23
CA ASP A 287 -5.86 -19.01 25.78
C ASP A 287 -6.72 -18.25 24.76
N GLY A 288 -6.99 -18.85 23.61
CA GLY A 288 -7.77 -18.28 22.51
C GLY A 288 -7.02 -17.24 21.68
N THR A 289 -5.79 -16.89 22.04
CA THR A 289 -5.03 -15.87 21.30
C THR A 289 -4.52 -16.42 19.97
N PHE A 290 -4.39 -15.55 18.98
CA PHE A 290 -3.75 -15.88 17.71
C PHE A 290 -2.84 -14.73 17.28
N ARG A 291 -1.82 -15.07 16.50
CA ARG A 291 -0.93 -14.11 15.86
C ARG A 291 -0.65 -14.56 14.44
N LEU A 292 -1.06 -13.75 13.47
CA LEU A 292 -0.99 -14.05 12.06
C LEU A 292 0.01 -13.10 11.39
N GLY A 293 0.99 -13.67 10.70
CA GLY A 293 2.02 -12.93 9.97
C GLY A 293 3.33 -13.71 9.79
N PRO A 294 4.35 -13.07 9.22
CA PRO A 294 4.33 -11.71 8.71
C PRO A 294 3.42 -11.59 7.48
N LEU A 295 2.57 -10.58 7.46
CA LEU A 295 1.77 -10.22 6.30
C LEU A 295 2.51 -9.12 5.55
N LEU A 296 2.55 -9.22 4.23
CA LEU A 296 3.03 -8.15 3.36
C LEU A 296 1.90 -7.11 3.24
N ASP A 297 2.25 -5.84 3.03
CA ASP A 297 1.32 -4.71 2.88
C ASP A 297 -0.04 -5.19 2.34
N LEU A 298 -1.08 -5.12 3.18
CA LEU A 298 -2.41 -5.60 2.81
C LEU A 298 -2.81 -4.94 1.50
N ASP A 299 -3.22 -5.75 0.52
CA ASP A 299 -4.29 -5.27 -0.35
C ASP A 299 -5.40 -4.81 0.62
N PRO A 300 -5.80 -3.52 0.63
CA PRO A 300 -6.76 -2.95 1.58
C PRO A 300 -8.14 -3.63 1.59
N THR A 301 -8.28 -4.73 0.85
CA THR A 301 -9.43 -5.64 0.79
C THR A 301 -9.31 -6.89 1.66
N GLY A 302 -8.15 -7.22 2.23
CA GLY A 302 -7.97 -8.46 3.00
C GLY A 302 -8.89 -8.51 4.23
N ALA A 303 -9.60 -9.61 4.45
CA ALA A 303 -10.47 -9.82 5.62
C ALA A 303 -9.96 -10.99 6.46
N ILE A 304 -10.15 -10.94 7.79
CA ILE A 304 -9.91 -12.09 8.66
C ILE A 304 -11.01 -13.11 8.40
N ARG A 305 -10.63 -14.35 8.14
CA ARG A 305 -11.55 -15.48 8.10
C ARG A 305 -11.19 -16.46 9.20
N VAL A 306 -12.15 -16.75 10.06
CA VAL A 306 -12.09 -17.88 10.98
C VAL A 306 -12.85 -19.02 10.31
N VAL A 307 -12.16 -20.13 10.08
CA VAL A 307 -12.72 -21.27 9.33
C VAL A 307 -13.79 -21.95 10.17
N GLY A 308 -15.02 -22.08 9.67
CA GLY A 308 -16.06 -22.80 10.40
C GLY A 308 -15.70 -24.27 10.56
N SER A 309 -16.26 -24.94 11.56
CA SER A 309 -16.24 -26.41 11.55
C SER A 309 -17.06 -26.91 10.37
N ASP A 310 -16.62 -27.98 9.72
CA ASP A 310 -17.39 -28.72 8.72
C ASP A 310 -18.35 -29.74 9.34
N ILE A 311 -18.16 -30.07 10.63
CA ILE A 311 -18.93 -31.08 11.35
C ILE A 311 -20.13 -30.41 12.03
N PRO A 312 -21.37 -30.85 11.75
CA PRO A 312 -22.55 -30.42 12.53
C PRO A 312 -22.40 -30.79 14.02
N ASP A 313 -22.91 -29.95 14.92
CA ASP A 313 -22.86 -30.12 16.38
C ASP A 313 -21.48 -30.19 17.04
N GLU A 314 -20.42 -30.04 16.25
CA GLU A 314 -19.05 -30.00 16.75
C GLU A 314 -18.37 -28.74 16.21
N GLY A 315 -18.16 -27.75 17.07
CA GLY A 315 -17.33 -26.58 16.78
C GLY A 315 -18.08 -25.27 16.57
N TRP A 316 -17.57 -24.44 15.66
CA TRP A 316 -17.93 -23.02 15.56
C TRP A 316 -18.44 -22.65 14.16
N CYS A 317 -19.34 -21.66 14.11
CA CYS A 317 -19.71 -21.00 12.87
C CYS A 317 -18.49 -20.34 12.24
N GLY A 318 -18.42 -20.38 10.90
CA GLY A 318 -17.42 -19.60 10.18
C GLY A 318 -17.65 -18.11 10.38
N PHE A 319 -16.58 -17.34 10.44
CA PHE A 319 -16.63 -15.88 10.57
C PHE A 319 -15.75 -15.24 9.51
N THR A 320 -16.19 -14.13 8.91
CA THR A 320 -15.37 -13.31 8.02
C THR A 320 -15.51 -11.86 8.41
N SER A 321 -14.43 -11.17 8.77
CA SER A 321 -14.48 -9.75 9.14
C SER A 321 -14.80 -8.85 7.94
N GLY A 322 -15.00 -7.56 8.20
CA GLY A 322 -14.83 -6.54 7.17
C GLY A 322 -13.37 -6.47 6.68
N ALA A 323 -13.12 -5.64 5.67
CA ALA A 323 -11.76 -5.36 5.22
C ALA A 323 -10.90 -4.83 6.37
N LEU A 324 -9.69 -5.37 6.50
CA LEU A 324 -8.69 -4.93 7.45
C LEU A 324 -8.16 -3.58 6.97
N ASP A 325 -8.47 -2.53 7.72
CA ASP A 325 -7.78 -1.27 7.51
C ASP A 325 -6.37 -1.37 8.10
N THR A 326 -5.41 -0.71 7.45
CA THR A 326 -3.99 -0.70 7.85
C THR A 326 -3.72 0.14 9.10
N MET A 327 -4.75 0.48 9.88
CA MET A 327 -4.67 1.50 10.93
C MET A 327 -5.18 1.09 12.30
N SER A 328 -5.89 -0.03 12.48
CA SER A 328 -6.24 -0.49 13.82
C SER A 328 -5.16 -1.41 14.40
N GLY A 329 -4.14 -0.84 15.04
CA GLY A 329 -3.20 -1.55 15.93
C GLY A 329 -3.86 -2.08 17.22
N ASN A 330 -5.12 -2.50 17.14
CA ASN A 330 -5.91 -3.05 18.23
C ASN A 330 -5.93 -4.57 18.10
N ASP A 331 -5.78 -5.27 19.21
CA ASP A 331 -6.02 -6.71 19.26
C ASP A 331 -7.47 -7.00 18.86
N VAL A 332 -7.67 -7.82 17.83
CA VAL A 332 -9.00 -8.17 17.34
C VAL A 332 -9.62 -9.22 18.25
N ARG A 333 -10.72 -8.88 18.92
CA ARG A 333 -11.52 -9.85 19.69
C ARG A 333 -12.68 -10.35 18.83
N ILE A 334 -12.71 -11.66 18.54
CA ILE A 334 -13.78 -12.30 17.78
C ILE A 334 -14.55 -13.22 18.71
N VAL A 335 -15.86 -12.99 18.82
CA VAL A 335 -16.77 -13.90 19.53
C VAL A 335 -17.21 -14.99 18.56
N MET A 336 -16.85 -16.22 18.85
CA MET A 336 -17.22 -17.40 18.10
C MET A 336 -18.61 -17.86 18.54
N LEU A 337 -19.46 -18.14 17.56
CA LEU A 337 -20.80 -18.65 17.77
C LEU A 337 -20.81 -20.16 17.55
N PRO A 338 -21.46 -20.95 18.42
CA PRO A 338 -21.46 -22.40 18.29
C PRO A 338 -22.15 -22.84 17.00
N ARG A 339 -21.57 -23.81 16.31
CA ARG A 339 -22.25 -24.52 15.23
C ARG A 339 -22.91 -25.76 15.82
N ARG A 340 -24.20 -25.64 16.10
CA ARG A 340 -25.03 -26.74 16.59
C ARG A 340 -26.48 -26.60 16.12
N ASP A 341 -27.17 -27.71 16.17
CA ASP A 341 -28.61 -27.80 16.04
C ASP A 341 -29.29 -27.27 17.31
N LEU A 342 -30.56 -26.92 17.17
CA LEU A 342 -31.46 -26.56 18.25
C LEU A 342 -31.78 -27.80 19.09
N ALA A 343 -31.77 -27.67 20.41
CA ALA A 343 -31.81 -28.82 21.32
C ALA A 343 -33.05 -29.72 21.13
N ASP A 344 -34.21 -29.11 20.86
CA ASP A 344 -35.48 -29.82 20.65
C ASP A 344 -35.88 -29.92 19.16
N GLY A 345 -34.99 -29.49 18.26
CA GLY A 345 -35.24 -29.41 16.83
C GLY A 345 -36.29 -28.36 16.45
N CYS A 346 -36.07 -27.66 15.33
CA CYS A 346 -37.08 -26.75 14.80
C CYS A 346 -36.89 -26.49 13.31
N ASP A 347 -37.75 -27.08 12.49
CA ASP A 347 -37.70 -26.98 11.03
C ASP A 347 -37.80 -25.53 10.52
N PHE A 348 -38.44 -24.63 11.28
CA PHE A 348 -38.59 -23.23 10.90
C PHE A 348 -37.23 -22.51 10.78
N TYR A 349 -36.24 -22.93 11.56
CA TYR A 349 -34.86 -22.40 11.53
C TYR A 349 -33.89 -23.39 10.88
N GLU A 350 -34.39 -24.29 10.05
CA GLU A 350 -33.60 -25.37 9.43
C GLU A 350 -32.96 -26.32 10.45
N GLY A 351 -33.45 -26.32 11.69
CA GLY A 351 -32.87 -27.04 12.81
C GLY A 351 -31.63 -26.37 13.43
N GLU A 352 -31.15 -25.26 12.89
CA GLU A 352 -29.84 -24.69 13.25
C GLU A 352 -29.95 -23.54 14.27
N TRP A 353 -28.96 -23.43 15.16
CA TRP A 353 -28.94 -22.39 16.20
C TRP A 353 -28.66 -20.98 15.66
N LEU A 354 -27.80 -20.80 14.64
CA LEU A 354 -27.48 -19.46 14.13
C LEU A 354 -28.68 -18.75 13.46
N PRO A 355 -29.48 -19.41 12.60
CA PRO A 355 -30.73 -18.83 12.10
C PRO A 355 -31.73 -18.50 13.20
N PHE A 356 -31.87 -19.37 14.21
CA PHE A 356 -32.65 -19.08 15.42
C PHE A 356 -32.15 -17.83 16.14
N PHE A 357 -30.84 -17.75 16.41
CA PHE A 357 -30.23 -16.63 17.11
C PHE A 357 -30.46 -15.31 16.35
N ARG A 358 -30.30 -15.33 15.03
CA ARG A 358 -30.59 -14.18 14.17
C ARG A 358 -32.04 -13.74 14.25
N HIS A 359 -32.96 -14.69 14.20
CA HIS A 359 -34.38 -14.41 14.37
C HIS A 359 -34.66 -13.80 15.74
N MET A 360 -34.19 -14.42 16.83
CA MET A 360 -34.41 -13.93 18.19
C MET A 360 -33.85 -12.53 18.43
N THR A 361 -32.75 -12.18 17.77
CA THR A 361 -32.11 -10.85 17.87
C THR A 361 -32.57 -9.85 16.80
N ASN A 362 -33.59 -10.23 16.01
CA ASN A 362 -34.11 -9.46 14.87
C ASN A 362 -33.02 -9.03 13.85
N THR A 363 -31.94 -9.81 13.72
CA THR A 363 -30.88 -9.55 12.74
C THR A 363 -31.16 -10.27 11.43
N ARG A 364 -31.45 -9.50 10.37
CA ARG A 364 -31.87 -10.01 9.06
C ARG A 364 -30.79 -9.75 8.02
N ILE A 365 -30.46 -10.78 7.25
CA ILE A 365 -29.51 -10.66 6.14
C ILE A 365 -30.26 -10.19 4.89
N VAL A 366 -30.32 -8.88 4.68
CA VAL A 366 -31.00 -8.27 3.53
C VAL A 366 -30.00 -7.42 2.76
N ALA A 367 -29.73 -7.77 1.50
CA ALA A 367 -28.74 -7.07 0.68
C ALA A 367 -29.05 -5.58 0.47
N THR A 368 -30.32 -5.21 0.46
CA THR A 368 -30.77 -3.81 0.29
C THR A 368 -30.79 -3.03 1.59
N ASP A 369 -30.63 -3.69 2.74
CA ASP A 369 -30.61 -3.06 4.05
C ASP A 369 -29.55 -3.72 4.96
N PRO A 370 -28.26 -3.41 4.77
CA PRO A 370 -27.20 -3.96 5.61
C PRO A 370 -27.30 -3.55 7.08
N ALA A 371 -28.05 -2.49 7.41
CA ALA A 371 -28.26 -2.10 8.79
C ALA A 371 -29.13 -3.12 9.54
N ALA A 372 -30.03 -3.82 8.83
CA ALA A 372 -30.87 -4.86 9.41
C ALA A 372 -30.08 -6.10 9.89
N SER A 373 -28.83 -6.30 9.45
CA SER A 373 -27.98 -7.40 9.93
C SER A 373 -27.13 -7.03 11.14
N LEU A 374 -27.19 -5.77 11.61
CA LEU A 374 -26.43 -5.30 12.76
C LEU A 374 -27.12 -5.70 14.06
N LEU A 375 -26.36 -6.28 14.96
CA LEU A 375 -26.81 -6.64 16.31
C LEU A 375 -26.80 -5.41 17.23
N TRP A 376 -27.90 -5.19 17.93
CA TRP A 376 -28.00 -4.18 18.99
C TRP A 376 -28.56 -4.79 20.27
N SER A 377 -27.87 -4.57 21.38
CA SER A 377 -28.19 -5.12 22.70
C SER A 377 -27.83 -4.11 23.79
N TRP A 378 -28.14 -4.39 25.06
CA TRP A 378 -27.66 -3.55 26.16
C TRP A 378 -26.12 -3.42 26.11
N PRO A 379 -25.57 -2.21 26.25
CA PRO A 379 -24.14 -2.00 26.21
C PRO A 379 -23.42 -2.67 27.39
N GLU A 380 -24.11 -2.83 28.51
CA GLU A 380 -23.59 -3.39 29.75
C GLU A 380 -24.64 -4.27 30.43
N TYR A 381 -24.17 -5.25 31.20
CA TYR A 381 -24.97 -6.09 32.11
C TYR A 381 -24.33 -6.04 33.51
N PRO A 382 -25.11 -6.15 34.59
CA PRO A 382 -26.55 -6.39 34.62
C PRO A 382 -27.39 -5.18 34.19
N VAL A 383 -28.61 -5.45 33.71
CA VAL A 383 -29.63 -4.44 33.40
C VAL A 383 -30.40 -4.09 34.68
N ASP A 384 -30.50 -2.80 34.99
CA ASP A 384 -31.17 -2.31 36.19
C ASP A 384 -32.68 -2.17 35.97
N VAL A 385 -33.48 -2.93 36.72
CA VAL A 385 -34.94 -3.00 36.61
C VAL A 385 -35.60 -2.40 37.85
N TRP A 386 -36.43 -1.37 37.69
CA TRP A 386 -37.26 -0.86 38.78
C TRP A 386 -38.55 -1.67 38.89
N VAL A 387 -38.77 -2.28 40.05
CA VAL A 387 -39.93 -3.11 40.37
C VAL A 387 -40.80 -2.36 41.39
N PRO A 388 -41.93 -1.76 40.99
CA PRO A 388 -42.82 -1.13 41.96
C PRO A 388 -43.51 -2.19 42.83
N GLU A 389 -43.75 -1.86 44.09
CA GLU A 389 -44.65 -2.66 44.93
C GLU A 389 -46.08 -2.60 44.37
N GLY A 390 -46.75 -3.75 44.26
CA GLY A 390 -48.11 -3.78 43.76
C GLY A 390 -48.72 -5.16 43.60
N SER A 391 -50.06 -5.20 43.56
CA SER A 391 -50.84 -6.41 43.32
C SER A 391 -51.86 -6.25 42.19
N GLY A 392 -52.14 -7.37 41.53
CA GLY A 392 -53.18 -7.50 40.51
C GLY A 392 -54.59 -7.47 41.12
N PHE A 393 -55.63 -7.44 40.29
CA PHE A 393 -57.03 -7.41 40.74
C PHE A 393 -57.45 -8.68 41.51
N SER A 394 -56.76 -9.77 41.25
CA SER A 394 -56.89 -11.07 41.92
C SER A 394 -56.16 -11.14 43.27
N GLY A 395 -55.40 -10.11 43.64
CA GLY A 395 -54.57 -10.10 44.85
C GLY A 395 -53.21 -10.77 44.70
N LEU A 396 -52.83 -11.22 43.50
CA LEU A 396 -51.49 -11.75 43.21
C LEU A 396 -50.42 -10.66 43.39
N ASP A 397 -49.26 -11.05 43.92
CA ASP A 397 -48.12 -10.16 44.18
C ASP A 397 -47.21 -10.11 42.95
N PHE A 398 -47.32 -9.02 42.17
CA PHE A 398 -46.57 -8.87 40.92
C PHE A 398 -45.11 -8.49 41.18
N ALA A 399 -44.82 -7.82 42.29
CA ALA A 399 -43.46 -7.45 42.66
C ALA A 399 -42.66 -8.71 43.04
N ALA A 400 -43.27 -9.61 43.82
CA ALA A 400 -42.68 -10.91 44.14
C ALA A 400 -42.44 -11.77 42.88
N ALA A 401 -43.41 -11.83 41.96
CA ALA A 401 -43.27 -12.58 40.71
C ALA A 401 -42.13 -12.02 39.83
N MET A 402 -42.01 -10.70 39.71
CA MET A 402 -40.91 -10.05 38.97
C MET A 402 -39.54 -10.39 39.56
N ARG A 403 -39.37 -10.25 40.88
CA ARG A 403 -38.11 -10.59 41.55
C ARG A 403 -37.76 -12.07 41.39
N ALA A 404 -38.76 -12.96 41.47
CA ALA A 404 -38.58 -14.39 41.25
C ALA A 404 -38.15 -14.72 39.81
N ALA A 405 -38.73 -14.04 38.82
CA ALA A 405 -38.38 -14.21 37.42
C ALA A 405 -36.97 -13.68 37.11
N MET A 406 -36.58 -12.52 37.66
CA MET A 406 -35.21 -12.00 37.58
C MET A 406 -34.21 -12.98 38.19
N ALA A 407 -34.51 -13.52 39.38
CA ALA A 407 -33.67 -14.51 40.03
C ALA A 407 -33.55 -15.81 39.21
N THR A 408 -34.63 -16.25 38.57
CA THR A 408 -34.64 -17.44 37.69
C THR A 408 -33.71 -17.25 36.48
N TRP A 409 -33.79 -16.11 35.79
CA TRP A 409 -32.86 -15.79 34.69
C TRP A 409 -31.40 -15.77 35.15
N ASN A 410 -31.09 -15.04 36.23
CA ASN A 410 -29.73 -14.96 36.77
C ASN A 410 -29.19 -16.34 37.18
N LEU A 411 -30.03 -17.17 37.83
CA LEU A 411 -29.67 -18.52 38.26
C LEU A 411 -29.26 -19.39 37.06
N HIS A 412 -30.07 -19.42 36.01
CA HIS A 412 -29.85 -20.31 34.86
C HIS A 412 -28.79 -19.78 33.88
N LEU A 413 -28.59 -18.46 33.82
CA LEU A 413 -27.46 -17.88 33.09
C LEU A 413 -26.14 -18.10 33.83
N GLY A 414 -26.16 -18.20 35.17
CA GLY A 414 -25.02 -18.48 36.03
C GLY A 414 -24.31 -17.24 36.57
N GLU A 415 -24.88 -16.05 36.37
CA GLU A 415 -24.33 -14.74 36.72
C GLU A 415 -25.46 -13.69 36.77
N GLU A 416 -25.17 -12.50 37.28
CA GLU A 416 -26.16 -11.42 37.38
C GLU A 416 -26.35 -10.71 36.04
N TYR A 417 -27.50 -10.91 35.40
CA TYR A 417 -27.95 -10.21 34.19
C TYR A 417 -29.02 -9.16 34.47
N LEU A 418 -29.80 -9.36 35.53
CA LEU A 418 -30.88 -8.47 35.95
C LEU A 418 -30.67 -8.09 37.40
N ARG A 419 -30.75 -6.81 37.72
CA ARG A 419 -30.60 -6.29 39.08
C ARG A 419 -31.73 -5.33 39.41
N GLU A 420 -32.24 -5.37 40.64
CA GLU A 420 -33.28 -4.43 41.06
C GLU A 420 -32.67 -3.04 41.28
N ALA A 421 -33.23 -2.04 40.60
CA ALA A 421 -32.80 -0.65 40.72
C ALA A 421 -33.27 -0.03 42.04
N ALA A 422 -32.50 0.91 42.59
CA ALA A 422 -32.85 1.59 43.85
C ALA A 422 -34.10 2.48 43.70
N ASP A 423 -34.27 3.11 42.54
CA ASP A 423 -35.42 3.91 42.19
C ASP A 423 -35.67 3.89 40.67
N GLU A 424 -36.82 4.43 40.25
CA GLU A 424 -37.23 4.50 38.85
C GLU A 424 -36.25 5.34 38.01
N ALA A 425 -35.64 6.38 38.59
CA ALA A 425 -34.77 7.28 37.84
C ALA A 425 -33.46 6.60 37.45
N SER A 426 -32.93 5.72 38.32
CA SER A 426 -31.71 4.94 38.07
C SER A 426 -31.90 3.70 37.18
N ALA A 427 -33.14 3.35 36.83
CA ALA A 427 -33.41 2.11 36.11
C ALA A 427 -33.27 2.23 34.58
N ASP A 428 -32.73 1.18 33.98
CA ASP A 428 -32.76 0.91 32.55
C ASP A 428 -34.15 0.45 32.10
N VAL A 429 -34.84 -0.29 32.97
CA VAL A 429 -36.19 -0.82 32.71
C VAL A 429 -37.15 -0.39 33.80
N ILE A 430 -38.24 0.26 33.41
CA ILE A 430 -39.35 0.55 34.31
C ILE A 430 -40.36 -0.59 34.19
N CYS A 431 -40.79 -1.18 35.30
CA CYS A 431 -41.95 -2.06 35.34
C CYS A 431 -43.22 -1.27 35.69
N GLU A 432 -44.30 -1.47 34.95
CA GLU A 432 -45.63 -0.91 35.21
C GLU A 432 -46.68 -2.03 35.28
N TYR A 433 -47.56 -1.97 36.28
CA TYR A 433 -48.75 -2.81 36.34
C TYR A 433 -49.95 -2.00 35.87
N VAL A 434 -50.56 -2.40 34.76
CA VAL A 434 -51.61 -1.63 34.10
C VAL A 434 -52.95 -2.36 34.14
N ASP A 435 -54.04 -1.60 34.09
CA ASP A 435 -55.39 -2.16 34.25
C ASP A 435 -55.91 -2.92 33.01
N ASP A 436 -55.31 -2.69 31.84
CA ASP A 436 -55.64 -3.36 30.58
C ASP A 436 -54.45 -3.32 29.61
N LEU A 437 -54.16 -4.46 28.98
CA LEU A 437 -53.25 -4.60 27.84
C LEU A 437 -53.99 -5.32 26.71
N PRO A 438 -54.61 -4.59 25.76
CA PRO A 438 -55.43 -5.20 24.73
C PRO A 438 -54.68 -6.28 23.93
N GLY A 439 -55.09 -7.54 24.10
CA GLY A 439 -54.56 -8.68 23.36
C GLY A 439 -53.26 -9.28 23.89
N ALA A 440 -52.78 -8.87 25.07
CA ALA A 440 -51.57 -9.43 25.68
C ALA A 440 -51.65 -9.40 27.22
N PHE A 441 -50.86 -10.23 27.89
CA PHE A 441 -50.72 -10.21 29.35
C PHE A 441 -49.46 -9.47 29.81
N GLY A 442 -48.48 -9.35 28.93
CA GLY A 442 -47.24 -8.63 29.13
C GLY A 442 -46.86 -7.88 27.85
N LYS A 443 -46.03 -6.84 27.99
CA LYS A 443 -45.43 -6.14 26.86
C LYS A 443 -44.17 -5.38 27.25
N VAL A 444 -43.07 -5.64 26.58
CA VAL A 444 -41.88 -4.78 26.58
C VAL A 444 -41.90 -3.79 25.41
N THR A 445 -41.54 -2.54 25.70
CA THR A 445 -41.37 -1.48 24.69
C THR A 445 -40.10 -0.70 24.93
N LEU A 446 -39.41 -0.33 23.85
CA LEU A 446 -38.30 0.61 23.91
C LEU A 446 -38.85 2.04 24.06
N THR A 447 -38.44 2.73 25.11
CA THR A 447 -38.86 4.12 25.37
C THR A 447 -37.76 5.12 25.07
N ALA A 448 -36.50 4.71 25.17
CA ALA A 448 -35.35 5.47 24.73
C ALA A 448 -34.31 4.56 24.03
N PRO A 449 -33.83 4.94 22.83
CA PRO A 449 -34.36 6.01 21.98
C PRO A 449 -35.77 5.70 21.44
N ALA A 450 -36.63 6.70 21.39
CA ALA A 450 -38.02 6.53 20.95
C ALA A 450 -38.13 6.30 19.43
N GLY A 451 -39.16 5.55 19.02
CA GLY A 451 -39.49 5.33 17.59
C GLY A 451 -38.85 4.10 16.94
N TYR A 452 -38.11 3.30 17.71
CA TYR A 452 -37.48 2.06 17.26
C TYR A 452 -38.12 0.84 17.94
N ASN A 453 -38.10 -0.30 17.26
CA ASN A 453 -38.43 -1.58 17.88
C ASN A 453 -37.23 -2.15 18.66
N LEU A 454 -37.47 -3.23 19.41
CA LEU A 454 -36.42 -3.97 20.09
C LEU A 454 -35.36 -4.46 19.09
N SER A 455 -34.09 -4.39 19.49
CA SER A 455 -32.91 -4.80 18.71
C SER A 455 -32.69 -4.07 17.37
N GLU A 456 -33.42 -2.98 17.09
CA GLU A 456 -33.12 -2.10 15.93
C GLU A 456 -32.07 -1.02 16.25
N ILE A 457 -31.79 -0.79 17.54
CA ILE A 457 -30.86 0.22 18.04
C ILE A 457 -30.40 -0.13 19.46
N ILE A 458 -29.28 0.44 19.90
CA ILE A 458 -28.79 0.28 21.28
C ILE A 458 -29.86 0.82 22.25
N PRO A 459 -30.41 -0.03 23.13
CA PRO A 459 -31.38 0.40 24.12
C PRO A 459 -30.75 1.31 25.16
N GLN A 460 -31.49 2.34 25.55
CA GLN A 460 -31.15 3.25 26.65
C GLN A 460 -32.18 3.17 27.77
N ARG A 461 -33.44 2.88 27.43
CA ARG A 461 -34.51 2.66 28.40
C ARG A 461 -35.64 1.84 27.82
N MET A 462 -36.16 0.89 28.59
CA MET A 462 -37.34 0.10 28.24
C MET A 462 -38.44 0.25 29.28
N LEU A 463 -39.65 -0.10 28.86
CA LEU A 463 -40.84 -0.16 29.69
C LEU A 463 -41.49 -1.52 29.55
N LEU A 464 -41.55 -2.27 30.66
CA LEU A 464 -42.20 -3.57 30.79
C LEU A 464 -43.55 -3.37 31.47
N ARG A 465 -44.63 -3.72 30.77
CA ARG A 465 -46.00 -3.67 31.32
C ARG A 465 -46.55 -5.06 31.55
N LEU A 466 -47.22 -5.25 32.69
CA LEU A 466 -47.99 -6.46 32.99
C LEU A 466 -49.45 -6.11 33.26
N ASP A 467 -50.37 -6.93 32.75
CA ASP A 467 -51.81 -6.77 32.93
C ASP A 467 -52.24 -7.20 34.34
N ARG A 468 -52.83 -6.28 35.11
CA ARG A 468 -53.36 -6.53 36.45
C ARG A 468 -54.58 -7.45 36.44
N GLY A 469 -55.17 -7.70 35.28
CA GLY A 469 -56.23 -8.66 35.03
C GLY A 469 -55.81 -10.12 35.13
N ILE A 470 -54.51 -10.44 35.20
CA ILE A 470 -54.04 -11.82 35.37
C ILE A 470 -54.55 -12.41 36.70
N THR A 471 -55.23 -13.55 36.63
CA THR A 471 -55.84 -14.22 37.79
C THR A 471 -55.12 -15.48 38.26
N GLY A 472 -54.23 -16.06 37.45
CA GLY A 472 -53.45 -17.26 37.78
C GLY A 472 -52.00 -16.91 38.11
N GLN A 473 -51.45 -17.48 39.19
CA GLN A 473 -50.04 -17.28 39.56
C GLN A 473 -49.10 -17.86 38.50
N ASP A 474 -49.44 -19.03 37.97
CA ASP A 474 -48.75 -19.69 36.87
C ASP A 474 -48.70 -18.83 35.61
N VAL A 475 -49.81 -18.18 35.27
CA VAL A 475 -49.86 -17.23 34.14
C VAL A 475 -49.01 -16.00 34.42
N LEU A 476 -49.06 -15.45 35.64
CA LEU A 476 -48.24 -14.31 36.02
C LEU A 476 -46.74 -14.63 35.94
N ASP A 477 -46.34 -15.78 36.48
CA ASP A 477 -44.94 -16.21 36.52
C ASP A 477 -44.39 -16.42 35.11
N ILE A 478 -45.10 -17.13 34.23
CA ILE A 478 -44.61 -17.40 32.87
C ILE A 478 -44.56 -16.13 32.02
N VAL A 479 -45.56 -15.25 32.11
CA VAL A 479 -45.58 -13.98 31.38
C VAL A 479 -44.44 -13.10 31.87
N THR A 480 -44.23 -13.00 33.18
CA THR A 480 -43.15 -12.16 33.73
C THR A 480 -41.78 -12.68 33.31
N LEU A 481 -41.58 -14.00 33.33
CA LEU A 481 -40.35 -14.63 32.86
C LEU A 481 -40.12 -14.39 31.36
N HIS A 482 -41.17 -14.48 30.55
CA HIS A 482 -41.15 -14.21 29.11
C HIS A 482 -40.78 -12.76 28.77
N GLU A 483 -41.45 -11.79 29.40
CA GLU A 483 -41.17 -10.37 29.15
C GLU A 483 -39.73 -10.00 29.55
N LEU A 484 -39.18 -10.63 30.59
CA LEU A 484 -37.75 -10.45 30.92
C LEU A 484 -36.81 -11.02 29.85
N GLY A 485 -37.22 -12.03 29.08
CA GLY A 485 -36.49 -12.47 27.90
C GLY A 485 -36.38 -11.37 26.84
N HIS A 486 -37.47 -10.63 26.59
CA HIS A 486 -37.45 -9.44 25.73
C HIS A 486 -36.55 -8.33 26.29
N VAL A 487 -36.57 -8.09 27.61
CA VAL A 487 -35.64 -7.16 28.27
C VAL A 487 -34.19 -7.55 28.00
N LEU A 488 -33.85 -8.85 28.05
CA LEU A 488 -32.50 -9.37 27.81
C LEU A 488 -32.09 -9.40 26.32
N GLY A 489 -32.90 -8.84 25.42
CA GLY A 489 -32.57 -8.67 24.01
C GLY A 489 -33.08 -9.77 23.08
N LEU A 490 -33.91 -10.70 23.57
CA LEU A 490 -34.64 -11.64 22.72
C LEU A 490 -35.85 -10.92 22.12
N ALA A 491 -35.67 -10.15 21.05
CA ALA A 491 -36.67 -9.26 20.47
C ALA A 491 -37.89 -9.96 19.83
N ASN A 492 -37.74 -11.19 19.34
CA ASN A 492 -38.80 -11.89 18.63
C ASN A 492 -39.34 -13.09 19.41
N HIS A 493 -40.49 -13.60 18.95
CA HIS A 493 -41.05 -14.85 19.43
C HIS A 493 -40.58 -16.03 18.58
N VAL A 494 -40.38 -17.17 19.22
CA VAL A 494 -40.05 -18.44 18.62
C VAL A 494 -41.26 -18.99 17.86
N ALA A 495 -41.05 -19.43 16.62
CA ALA A 495 -42.09 -20.05 15.78
C ALA A 495 -42.16 -21.59 15.91
N CYS A 496 -41.38 -22.18 16.83
CA CYS A 496 -41.32 -23.63 17.05
C CYS A 496 -42.50 -24.07 17.92
N GLY A 497 -43.44 -24.81 17.35
CA GLY A 497 -44.70 -25.16 18.02
C GLY A 497 -44.61 -26.13 19.20
N ASN A 498 -43.51 -26.90 19.35
CA ASN A 498 -43.44 -28.03 20.29
C ASN A 498 -42.13 -28.12 21.11
N GLY A 499 -41.24 -27.12 21.08
CA GLY A 499 -39.90 -27.24 21.66
C GLY A 499 -39.71 -26.66 23.07
N GLY A 500 -40.78 -26.49 23.86
CA GLY A 500 -40.66 -25.98 25.23
C GLY A 500 -40.06 -24.57 25.37
N TYR A 501 -39.98 -23.78 24.29
CA TYR A 501 -39.42 -22.43 24.30
C TYR A 501 -40.26 -21.47 25.14
N LEU A 502 -39.60 -20.66 25.98
CA LEU A 502 -40.26 -19.63 26.77
C LEU A 502 -40.81 -18.51 25.88
N MET A 503 -40.04 -18.12 24.87
CA MET A 503 -40.33 -17.00 23.97
C MET A 503 -41.33 -17.38 22.86
N THR A 504 -42.24 -18.33 23.06
CA THR A 504 -43.26 -18.67 22.06
C THR A 504 -44.42 -17.67 22.08
N LEU A 505 -45.11 -17.50 20.94
CA LEU A 505 -46.32 -16.66 20.91
C LEU A 505 -47.49 -17.42 21.55
N GLY A 506 -47.92 -16.96 22.73
CA GLY A 506 -48.97 -17.61 23.52
C GLY A 506 -48.42 -18.18 24.83
N LEU A 507 -49.31 -18.48 25.78
CA LEU A 507 -48.89 -18.92 27.12
C LEU A 507 -48.36 -20.37 27.08
N ALA A 508 -47.07 -20.54 27.36
CA ALA A 508 -46.42 -21.85 27.55
C ALA A 508 -46.36 -22.24 29.03
N VAL A 509 -47.51 -22.24 29.73
CA VAL A 509 -47.58 -22.44 31.20
C VAL A 509 -46.91 -23.75 31.65
N ALA A 510 -46.95 -24.79 30.81
CA ALA A 510 -46.33 -26.09 31.09
C ALA A 510 -44.79 -26.00 31.30
N ASN A 511 -44.13 -24.94 30.86
CA ASN A 511 -42.69 -24.75 31.06
C ASN A 511 -42.32 -24.51 32.53
N LEU A 512 -43.24 -23.99 33.35
CA LEU A 512 -42.98 -23.74 34.77
C LEU A 512 -42.79 -25.02 35.58
N ASP A 513 -43.31 -26.15 35.09
CA ASP A 513 -43.13 -27.45 35.73
C ASP A 513 -41.79 -28.11 35.38
N LEU A 514 -40.99 -27.50 34.49
CA LEU A 514 -39.69 -28.00 34.09
C LEU A 514 -38.60 -27.61 35.11
N PRO A 515 -37.57 -28.45 35.32
CA PRO A 515 -36.43 -28.10 36.17
C PRO A 515 -35.67 -26.84 35.72
N VAL A 516 -35.77 -26.52 34.43
CA VAL A 516 -35.26 -25.29 33.82
C VAL A 516 -36.40 -24.73 32.96
N PRO A 517 -37.08 -23.65 33.40
CA PRO A 517 -38.25 -23.12 32.70
C PRO A 517 -37.91 -22.26 31.47
N ILE A 518 -36.62 -22.02 31.23
CA ILE A 518 -36.08 -21.28 30.08
C ILE A 518 -35.37 -22.27 29.17
N HIS A 519 -35.65 -22.25 27.87
CA HIS A 519 -35.03 -23.21 26.97
C HIS A 519 -33.53 -22.94 26.81
N ILE A 520 -32.71 -23.99 26.66
CA ILE A 520 -31.25 -23.86 26.61
C ILE A 520 -30.76 -22.96 25.47
N ASP A 521 -31.43 -23.02 24.32
CA ASP A 521 -31.11 -22.16 23.17
C ASP A 521 -31.33 -20.67 23.47
N GLU A 522 -32.30 -20.33 24.32
CA GLU A 522 -32.60 -18.95 24.73
C GLU A 522 -31.56 -18.46 25.74
N LEU A 523 -31.14 -19.32 26.67
CA LEU A 523 -30.02 -19.03 27.59
C LEU A 523 -28.72 -18.78 26.81
N ASP A 524 -28.40 -19.62 25.85
CA ASP A 524 -27.20 -19.47 25.02
C ASP A 524 -27.27 -18.24 24.12
N ALA A 525 -28.46 -17.89 23.62
CA ALA A 525 -28.67 -16.65 22.88
C ALA A 525 -28.37 -15.42 23.75
N VAL A 526 -28.87 -15.36 24.99
CA VAL A 526 -28.60 -14.25 25.91
C VAL A 526 -27.12 -14.16 26.28
N ARG A 527 -26.44 -15.30 26.51
CA ARG A 527 -24.99 -15.33 26.75
C ARG A 527 -24.21 -14.75 25.57
N ALA A 528 -24.50 -15.22 24.35
CA ALA A 528 -23.87 -14.72 23.13
C ALA A 528 -24.12 -13.22 22.92
N LEU A 529 -25.35 -12.75 23.15
CA LEU A 529 -25.74 -11.34 23.06
C LEU A 529 -24.89 -10.42 23.94
N ARG A 530 -24.53 -10.87 25.14
CA ARG A 530 -23.70 -10.11 26.07
C ARG A 530 -22.25 -9.98 25.62
N GLN A 531 -21.71 -11.00 24.95
CA GLN A 531 -20.31 -10.99 24.52
C GLN A 531 -20.08 -10.26 23.20
N LEU A 532 -21.09 -10.25 22.32
CA LEU A 532 -21.00 -9.65 21.00
C LEU A 532 -20.93 -8.11 21.09
N PRO A 533 -19.94 -7.46 20.44
CA PRO A 533 -19.88 -6.01 20.36
C PRO A 533 -21.12 -5.39 19.71
N GLN A 534 -21.48 -4.18 20.14
CA GLN A 534 -22.54 -3.39 19.52
C GLN A 534 -22.27 -3.19 18.01
N GLY A 535 -23.31 -3.35 17.20
CA GLY A 535 -23.24 -3.22 15.75
C GLY A 535 -22.50 -4.38 15.08
N THR A 536 -22.32 -5.52 15.75
CA THR A 536 -21.76 -6.72 15.12
C THR A 536 -22.65 -7.11 13.94
N ASN A 537 -22.06 -7.18 12.74
CA ASN A 537 -22.77 -7.58 11.54
C ASN A 537 -22.95 -9.10 11.51
N MET A 538 -24.15 -9.56 11.81
CA MET A 538 -24.47 -10.98 11.87
C MET A 538 -24.37 -11.70 10.53
N ALA A 539 -24.33 -10.99 9.39
CA ALA A 539 -24.09 -11.57 8.07
C ALA A 539 -22.64 -12.08 7.88
N LEU A 540 -21.73 -11.68 8.78
CA LEU A 540 -20.34 -12.14 8.78
C LEU A 540 -20.17 -13.58 9.30
N TYR A 541 -21.17 -14.08 10.03
CA TYR A 541 -21.21 -15.47 10.49
C TYR A 541 -21.87 -16.38 9.44
N ARG A 542 -21.39 -17.61 9.30
CA ARG A 542 -21.94 -18.58 8.34
C ARG A 542 -22.01 -19.97 8.95
N VAL A 543 -23.02 -20.72 8.53
CA VAL A 543 -23.06 -22.16 8.79
C VAL A 543 -22.29 -22.86 7.68
N GLY A 544 -21.24 -23.59 8.04
CA GLY A 544 -20.28 -24.19 7.10
C GLY A 544 -18.99 -23.37 6.89
N PRO A 545 -18.06 -23.90 6.07
CA PRO A 545 -16.68 -23.42 5.97
C PRO A 545 -16.48 -22.08 5.26
#